data_AF-A0A8S2TWT0-F1
#
_entry.id   AF-A0A8S2TWT0-F1
#
_cell.length_a   1.000
_cell.length_b   1.000
_cell.length_c   1.000
_cell.angle_alpha   90.00
_cell.angle_beta   90.00
_cell.angle_gamma   90.00
#
_symmetry.space_group_name_H-M   'P 1'
#
loop_
_entity.id
_entity.type
_entity.pdbx_description
1 polymer ?
#
loop_
_entity_poly.entity_id
_entity_poly.type
_entity_poly.pdbx_seq_one_letter_code
_entity_poly.pdbx_strand_id
1 'polypeptide(L)' 'MSNLNQDDVFGALRSQLLLSHIEKLPKFTGRSKQNFSKWLREVNQTMHLLKLSDMEKLFYIPSCLEADAKD' A
#
# COMPACT_ATOMS: atom_id res chain seq x y z
N MET A 1 33.05 1.24 -9.81
CA MET A 1 32.17 1.06 -10.98
C MET A 1 31.85 -0.43 -11.03
N SER A 2 30.65 -0.98 -10.82
CA SER A 2 29.30 -0.42 -10.80
C SER A 2 28.41 -1.43 -10.04
N ASN A 3 28.02 -1.16 -8.79
CA ASN A 3 27.01 -1.96 -8.07
C ASN A 3 25.71 -1.18 -7.83
N LEU A 4 25.68 0.12 -8.15
CA LEU A 4 24.50 0.98 -7.95
C LEU A 4 23.29 0.53 -8.77
N ASN A 5 23.49 0.06 -10.02
CA ASN A 5 22.37 -0.25 -10.91
C ASN A 5 21.58 -1.53 -10.54
N GLN A 6 22.19 -2.50 -9.86
CA GLN A 6 21.49 -3.76 -9.58
C GLN A 6 20.53 -3.60 -8.40
N ASP A 7 20.97 -2.94 -7.31
CA ASP A 7 20.13 -2.64 -6.16
C ASP A 7 18.95 -1.72 -6.53
N ASP A 8 19.17 -0.76 -7.42
CA ASP A 8 18.11 0.14 -7.91
C ASP A 8 17.05 -0.61 -8.75
N VAL A 9 17.46 -1.58 -9.58
CA VAL A 9 16.52 -2.37 -10.39
C VAL A 9 15.71 -3.32 -9.52
N PHE A 10 16.33 -3.99 -8.55
CA PHE A 10 15.60 -4.83 -7.58
C PHE A 10 14.67 -4.00 -6.69
N GLY A 11 15.09 -2.80 -6.29
CA GLY A 11 14.25 -1.84 -5.58
C GLY A 11 13.03 -1.40 -6.41
N ALA A 12 13.23 -1.03 -7.67
CA ALA A 12 12.16 -0.63 -8.58
C ALA A 12 11.17 -1.77 -8.86
N LEU A 13 11.67 -3.00 -9.07
CA LEU A 13 10.84 -4.17 -9.29
C LEU A 13 10.00 -4.50 -8.04
N ARG A 14 10.61 -4.42 -6.85
CA ARG A 14 9.90 -4.58 -5.58
C ARG A 14 8.79 -3.54 -5.45
N SER A 15 9.07 -2.26 -5.72
CA SER A 15 8.07 -1.19 -5.68
C SER A 15 6.93 -1.41 -6.67
N GLN A 16 7.20 -1.84 -7.90
CA GLN A 16 6.15 -2.19 -8.86
C GLN A 16 5.30 -3.37 -8.39
N LEU A 17 5.92 -4.40 -7.84
CA LEU A 17 5.19 -5.55 -7.31
C LEU A 17 4.29 -5.14 -6.15
N LEU A 18 4.79 -4.31 -5.24
CA LEU A 18 4.05 -3.75 -4.12
C LEU A 18 2.86 -2.92 -4.60
N LEU A 19 3.07 -2.01 -5.56
CA LEU A 19 2.01 -1.20 -6.17
C LEU A 19 0.90 -2.08 -6.76
N SER A 20 1.25 -3.14 -7.49
CA SER A 20 0.26 -4.06 -8.08
C SER A 20 -0.57 -4.83 -7.04
N HIS A 21 -0.04 -5.03 -5.83
CA HIS A 21 -0.77 -5.66 -4.72
C HIS A 21 -1.61 -4.63 -3.95
N ILE A 22 -1.11 -3.41 -3.81
CA ILE A 22 -1.79 -2.31 -3.14
C ILE A 22 -2.99 -1.82 -3.94
N GLU A 23 -2.91 -1.78 -5.26
CA GLU A 23 -4.07 -1.46 -6.13
C GLU A 23 -5.22 -2.46 -5.99
N LYS A 24 -4.93 -3.69 -5.55
CA LYS A 24 -5.94 -4.73 -5.29
C LYS A 24 -6.50 -4.68 -3.87
N LEU A 25 -5.97 -3.81 -3.01
CA LEU A 25 -6.49 -3.64 -1.66
C LEU A 25 -7.90 -3.04 -1.71
N PRO A 26 -8.77 -3.43 -0.76
CA PRO A 26 -10.07 -2.81 -0.64
C PRO A 26 -9.89 -1.30 -0.42
N LYS A 27 -10.54 -0.49 -1.25
CA LYS A 27 -10.54 0.96 -1.08
C LYS A 27 -11.63 1.37 -0.10
N PHE A 28 -11.29 2.28 0.80
CA PHE A 28 -12.25 2.87 1.72
C PHE A 28 -12.87 4.11 1.12
N THR A 29 -14.20 4.18 1.20
CA THR A 29 -14.99 5.33 0.75
C THR A 29 -15.79 5.86 1.91
N GLY A 30 -15.74 7.18 2.15
CA GLY A 30 -16.50 7.82 3.24
C GLY A 30 -18.02 7.74 3.05
N ARG A 31 -18.48 7.40 1.84
CA ARG A 31 -19.91 7.27 1.49
C ARG A 31 -20.46 5.87 1.76
N SER A 32 -19.60 4.86 1.90
CA SER A 32 -20.01 3.49 2.12
C SER A 32 -20.26 3.22 3.60
N LYS A 33 -21.31 2.46 3.94
CA LYS A 33 -21.50 1.88 5.29
C LYS A 33 -20.46 0.80 5.63
N GLN A 34 -19.30 0.84 4.99
CA GLN A 34 -18.19 -0.08 5.25
C GLN A 34 -17.71 0.11 6.68
N ASN A 35 -17.50 -1.02 7.35
CA ASN A 35 -16.94 -1.02 8.69
C ASN A 35 -15.44 -0.64 8.59
N PHE A 36 -15.11 0.59 8.97
CA PHE A 36 -13.75 1.12 8.96
C PHE A 36 -12.77 0.19 9.69
N SER A 37 -13.13 -0.32 10.87
CA SER A 37 -12.27 -1.21 11.65
C SER A 37 -11.98 -2.52 10.93
N LYS A 38 -12.95 -3.04 10.17
CA LYS A 38 -12.76 -4.23 9.33
C LYS A 38 -11.81 -3.93 8.17
N TRP A 39 -12.03 -2.83 7.46
CA TRP A 39 -11.17 -2.39 6.37
C TRP A 39 -9.72 -2.17 6.82
N LEU A 40 -9.52 -1.43 7.92
CA LEU A 40 -8.21 -1.13 8.47
C LEU A 40 -7.47 -2.42 8.86
N ARG A 41 -8.18 -3.40 9.42
CA ARG A 41 -7.58 -4.70 9.76
C ARG A 41 -7.13 -5.46 8.52
N GLU A 42 -7.94 -5.48 7.46
CA GLU A 42 -7.60 -6.14 6.20
C GLU A 42 -6.39 -5.48 5.53
N VAL A 43 -6.38 -4.15 5.42
CA VAL A 43 -5.25 -3.39 4.87
C VAL A 43 -3.98 -3.62 5.69
N ASN A 44 -4.05 -3.52 7.02
CA ASN A 44 -2.89 -3.70 7.88
C ASN A 44 -2.34 -5.14 7.80
N GLN A 45 -3.21 -6.16 7.72
CA GLN A 45 -2.79 -7.55 7.53
C GLN A 45 -2.05 -7.73 6.21
N THR A 46 -2.57 -7.20 5.10
CA THR A 46 -1.90 -7.31 3.81
C THR A 46 -0.57 -6.57 3.79
N MET A 47 -0.51 -5.36 4.37
CA MET A 47 0.74 -4.61 4.48
C MET A 47 1.78 -5.34 5.35
N HIS A 48 1.35 -6.06 6.39
CA HIS A 48 2.21 -6.90 7.20
C HIS A 48 2.75 -8.12 6.42
N LEU A 49 1.90 -8.78 5.62
CA LEU A 49 2.31 -9.88 4.74
C LEU A 49 3.34 -9.44 3.68
N LEU A 50 3.19 -8.22 3.18
CA LEU A 50 4.14 -7.59 2.25
C LEU A 50 5.44 -7.14 2.92
N LYS A 51 5.58 -7.33 4.24
CA LYS A 51 6.74 -6.92 5.06
C LYS A 51 7.13 -5.45 4.81
N LEU A 52 6.12 -4.59 4.72
CA LEU A 52 6.32 -3.15 4.64
C LEU A 52 6.80 -2.61 5.98
N SER A 53 7.80 -1.74 5.94
CA SER A 53 8.17 -0.87 7.05
C SER A 53 7.05 0.12 7.36
N ASP A 54 7.06 0.71 8.56
CA ASP A 54 6.02 1.67 8.94
C ASP A 54 6.02 2.91 8.03
N MET A 55 7.19 3.34 7.55
CA MET A 55 7.32 4.40 6.54
C MET A 55 6.64 4.02 5.21
N GLU A 56 6.86 2.80 4.72
CA GLU A 56 6.21 2.33 3.49
C GLU A 56 4.69 2.20 3.68
N LYS A 57 4.23 1.71 4.83
CA LYS A 57 2.78 1.64 5.13
C LYS A 57 2.15 3.02 5.04
N LEU A 58 2.75 4.03 5.69
CA LEU A 58 2.27 5.41 5.66
C LEU A 58 2.24 5.98 4.23
N PHE A 59 3.23 5.63 3.41
CA PHE A 59 3.28 6.04 2.01
C PHE A 59 2.14 5.44 1.17
N TYR A 60 1.72 4.20 1.45
CA TYR A 60 0.73 3.48 0.65
C TYR A 60 -0.72 3.56 1.16
N ILE A 61 -0.95 3.99 2.40
CA ILE A 61 -2.29 4.23 2.96
C ILE A 61 -3.16 5.14 2.05
N PRO A 62 -2.66 6.28 1.53
CA PRO A 62 -3.46 7.15 0.65
C PRO A 62 -3.93 6.49 -0.64
N SER A 63 -3.26 5.43 -1.11
CA SER A 63 -3.67 4.66 -2.29
C SER A 63 -4.88 3.75 -2.02
N CYS A 64 -5.15 3.46 -0.75
CA CYS A 64 -6.28 2.66 -0.28
C CYS A 64 -7.51 3.51 0.08
N LEU A 65 -7.46 4.84 -0.11
CA LEU A 65 -8.55 5.77 0.14
C LEU A 65 -9.12 6.30 -1.18
N GLU A 66 -10.44 6.34 -1.32
CA GLU A 66 -11.10 7.05 -2.41
C GLU A 66 -11.20 8.56 -2.14
N ALA A 67 -11.44 9.36 -3.18
CA ALA A 67 -11.39 10.84 -3.12
C ALA A 67 -12.23 11.43 -1.97
N ASP A 68 -13.42 10.86 -1.71
CA ASP A 68 -14.32 11.30 -0.63
C ASP A 68 -13.85 10.93 0.79
N ALA A 69 -12.77 10.15 0.92
CA ALA A 69 -12.14 9.82 2.20
C ALA A 69 -10.76 10.51 2.35
N LYS A 70 -10.34 11.31 1.37
CA LYS A 70 -9.09 12.09 1.40
C LYS A 70 -9.27 13.52 1.90
N ASP A 71 -10.48 14.08 1.75
CA ASP A 71 -10.93 15.33 2.39
C ASP A 71 -11.28 15.09 3.86
#